data_AF-A0A090QMC4-F1
#
_entry.id   AF-A0A090QMC4-F1
#
_cell.length_a   1.000
_cell.length_b   1.000
_cell.length_c   1.000
_cell.angle_alpha   90.00
_cell.angle_beta   90.00
_cell.angle_gamma   90.00
#
_symmetry.space_group_name_H-M   'P 1'
#
loop_
_entity.id
_entity.type
_entity.pdbx_description
1 polymer ?
#
loop_
_entity_poly.entity_id
_entity_poly.type
_entity_poly.pdbx_seq_one_letter_code
_entity_poly.pdbx_strand_id
1 'polypeptide(L)'
;MAHDEGNPTLDVPPVQVTWEDPQNYRDIQAATGSQSKFEASTFKYLTQSFSKNVKRYLPDGQTLQVTVTNLDLAGEVNIPRDVRVLDHNTPPRITFTYVVKDGDKVVTQGDADLSSLGYQGKVIGLARDRPYPYENQMIKEWAKKTF
;
A
#
# COMPACT_ATOMS: atom_id res chain seq x y z
N MET A 1 -3.18 29.59 2.49
CA MET A 1 -2.02 28.78 2.89
C MET A 1 -2.01 27.62 1.91
N ALA A 2 -1.12 27.66 0.91
CA ALA A 2 -1.09 26.67 -0.17
C ALA A 2 -0.40 25.41 0.37
N HIS A 3 -1.12 24.28 0.40
CA HIS A 3 -0.49 22.97 0.60
C HIS A 3 0.05 22.51 -0.74
N ASP A 4 1.26 23.00 -1.06
CA ASP A 4 2.10 22.46 -2.10
C ASP A 4 2.96 21.37 -1.46
N GLU A 5 2.34 20.23 -1.15
CA GLU A 5 3.05 19.03 -0.68
C GLU A 5 3.03 18.05 -1.84
N GLY A 6 4.12 18.03 -2.63
CA GLY A 6 4.27 17.09 -3.74
C GLY A 6 4.18 15.63 -3.30
N ASN A 7 4.03 14.73 -4.27
CA ASN A 7 3.85 13.29 -4.07
C ASN A 7 4.87 12.69 -3.07
N PRO A 8 4.42 12.22 -1.88
CA PRO A 8 5.31 11.63 -0.89
C PRO A 8 6.08 10.45 -1.48
N THR A 9 7.40 10.48 -1.42
CA THR A 9 8.26 9.38 -1.89
C THR A 9 9.06 8.81 -0.73
N LEU A 10 8.97 7.49 -0.55
CA LEU A 10 9.59 6.77 0.55
C LEU A 10 10.50 5.66 0.03
N ASP A 11 11.75 5.67 0.49
CA ASP A 11 12.76 4.68 0.13
C ASP A 11 12.96 3.65 1.24
N VAL A 12 12.64 2.40 0.93
CA VAL A 12 12.93 1.23 1.78
C VAL A 12 13.55 0.15 0.89
N PRO A 13 14.90 0.16 0.71
CA PRO A 13 15.59 -0.69 -0.25
C PRO A 13 15.16 -2.16 -0.16
N PRO A 14 14.95 -2.85 -1.30
CA PRO A 14 15.24 -2.42 -2.67
C PRO A 14 14.08 -1.64 -3.33
N VAL A 15 13.12 -1.14 -2.55
CA VAL A 15 11.89 -0.52 -3.07
C VAL A 15 11.85 0.98 -2.79
N GLN A 16 11.48 1.76 -3.79
CA GLN A 16 11.05 3.16 -3.69
C GLN A 16 9.56 3.23 -4.02
N VAL A 17 8.77 3.89 -3.17
CA VAL A 17 7.34 4.07 -3.40
C VAL A 17 7.00 5.56 -3.41
N THR A 18 6.43 6.03 -4.51
CA THR A 18 5.82 7.36 -4.64
C THR A 18 4.31 7.22 -4.49
N TRP A 19 3.74 8.01 -3.59
CA TRP A 19 2.29 8.11 -3.36
C TRP A 19 1.79 9.31 -4.18
N GLU A 20 1.25 9.04 -5.37
CA GLU A 20 0.78 10.06 -6.31
C GLU A 20 -0.58 10.60 -5.88
N ASP A 21 -0.67 11.93 -5.78
CA ASP A 21 -1.87 12.69 -5.48
C ASP A 21 -2.70 12.11 -4.31
N PRO A 22 -2.10 11.93 -3.11
CA PRO A 22 -2.76 11.26 -1.99
C PRO A 22 -4.06 11.93 -1.54
N GLN A 23 -4.22 13.23 -1.81
CA GLN A 23 -5.46 13.99 -1.59
C GLN A 23 -6.68 13.45 -2.36
N ASN A 24 -6.45 12.66 -3.42
CA ASN A 24 -7.49 12.05 -4.24
C ASN A 24 -7.83 10.62 -3.84
N TYR A 25 -7.10 10.03 -2.88
CA TYR A 25 -7.38 8.68 -2.40
C TYR A 25 -8.70 8.65 -1.63
N ARG A 26 -9.54 7.66 -1.95
CA ARG A 26 -10.94 7.66 -1.52
C ARG A 26 -11.13 7.21 -0.07
N ASP A 27 -10.32 6.27 0.44
CA ASP A 27 -10.43 5.81 1.82
C ASP A 27 -9.08 5.70 2.55
N ILE A 28 -8.49 6.88 2.79
CA ILE A 28 -7.43 7.06 3.78
C ILE A 28 -7.89 8.09 4.79
N GLN A 29 -8.74 7.67 5.73
CA GLN A 29 -9.24 8.54 6.77
C GLN A 29 -8.76 8.07 8.15
N ALA A 30 -8.24 9.01 8.93
CA ALA A 30 -7.94 8.80 10.34
C ALA A 30 -9.25 8.66 11.13
N ALA A 31 -9.38 7.56 11.88
CA ALA A 31 -10.50 7.39 12.80
C ALA A 31 -10.39 8.32 14.02
N THR A 32 -9.16 8.61 14.46
CA THR A 32 -8.85 9.54 15.56
C THR A 32 -7.54 10.26 15.30
N GLY A 33 -7.36 11.45 15.87
CA GLY A 33 -6.09 12.17 15.84
C GLY A 33 -5.85 12.94 14.54
N SER A 34 -4.57 13.06 14.16
CA SER A 34 -4.14 13.90 13.03
C SER A 34 -4.13 13.11 11.72
N GLN A 35 -4.88 13.62 10.74
CA GLN A 35 -4.97 13.06 9.38
C GLN A 35 -3.59 12.91 8.72
N SER A 36 -2.77 13.97 8.71
CA SER A 36 -1.44 13.93 8.10
C SER A 36 -0.49 12.94 8.78
N LYS A 37 -0.57 12.78 10.11
CA LYS A 37 0.20 11.75 10.82
C LYS A 37 -0.26 10.35 10.45
N PHE A 38 -1.58 10.15 10.33
CA PHE A 38 -2.16 8.88 9.92
C PHE A 38 -1.71 8.50 8.51
N GLU A 39 -1.82 9.41 7.54
CA GLU A 39 -1.34 9.22 6.16
C GLU A 39 0.14 8.86 6.13
N ALA A 40 0.99 9.67 6.76
CA ALA A 40 2.44 9.42 6.81
C ALA A 40 2.78 8.06 7.41
N SER A 41 2.06 7.64 8.47
CA SER A 41 2.25 6.32 9.09
C SER A 41 1.76 5.16 8.21
N THR A 42 0.65 5.37 7.49
CA THR A 42 0.09 4.40 6.54
C THR A 42 1.05 4.17 5.39
N PHE A 43 1.52 5.25 4.76
CA PHE A 43 2.47 5.22 3.66
C PHE A 43 3.77 4.52 4.06
N LYS A 44 4.32 4.89 5.22
CA LYS A 44 5.51 4.23 5.78
C LYS A 44 5.31 2.73 5.95
N TYR A 45 4.19 2.30 6.54
CA TYR A 45 3.93 0.88 6.77
C TYR A 45 3.79 0.10 5.45
N LEU A 46 3.03 0.64 4.50
CA LEU A 46 2.79 -0.04 3.22
C LEU A 46 4.06 -0.07 2.35
N THR A 47 4.88 0.99 2.34
CA THR A 47 6.21 0.95 1.70
C THR A 47 7.10 -0.14 2.32
N GLN A 48 7.07 -0.31 3.65
CA GLN A 48 7.78 -1.41 4.31
C GLN A 48 7.21 -2.78 3.92
N SER A 49 5.89 -2.90 3.73
CA SER A 49 5.23 -4.11 3.25
C SER A 49 5.70 -4.47 1.83
N PHE A 50 5.73 -3.50 0.90
CA PHE A 50 6.28 -3.70 -0.44
C PHE A 50 7.71 -4.22 -0.36
N SER A 51 8.59 -3.51 0.34
CA SER A 51 10.00 -3.91 0.49
C SER A 51 10.15 -5.33 1.05
N LYS A 52 9.44 -5.63 2.14
CA LYS A 52 9.53 -6.94 2.81
C LYS A 52 9.06 -8.10 1.94
N ASN A 53 8.02 -7.91 1.12
CA ASN A 53 7.46 -8.98 0.31
C ASN A 53 8.21 -9.13 -1.01
N VAL A 54 8.64 -8.03 -1.63
CA VAL A 54 9.39 -8.02 -2.90
C VAL A 54 10.80 -8.60 -2.73
N LYS A 55 11.49 -8.30 -1.62
CA LYS A 55 12.82 -8.87 -1.29
C LYS A 55 12.93 -10.39 -1.37
N ARG A 56 11.81 -11.11 -1.31
CA ARG A 56 11.78 -12.58 -1.31
C ARG A 56 11.88 -13.19 -2.70
N TYR A 57 11.61 -12.38 -3.73
CA TYR A 57 11.39 -12.83 -5.09
C TYR A 57 12.16 -11.99 -6.11
N LEU A 58 12.41 -10.72 -5.80
CA LEU A 58 13.20 -9.84 -6.65
C LEU A 58 14.67 -10.31 -6.69
N PRO A 59 15.26 -10.51 -7.88
CA PRO A 59 16.67 -10.88 -8.01
C PRO A 59 17.61 -9.88 -7.33
N ASP A 60 18.72 -10.39 -6.80
CA ASP A 60 19.77 -9.57 -6.18
C ASP A 60 20.30 -8.51 -7.16
N GLY A 61 20.55 -7.30 -6.65
CA GLY A 61 21.00 -6.16 -7.44
C GLY A 61 19.88 -5.39 -8.14
N GLN A 62 18.69 -5.96 -8.27
CA GLN A 62 17.55 -5.25 -8.84
C GLN A 62 16.85 -4.36 -7.80
N THR A 63 16.23 -3.29 -8.29
CA THR A 63 15.41 -2.36 -7.51
C THR A 63 14.02 -2.23 -8.11
N LEU A 64 13.05 -1.88 -7.28
CA LEU A 64 11.67 -1.67 -7.68
C LEU A 64 11.25 -0.23 -7.36
N GLN A 65 10.78 0.48 -8.37
CA GLN A 65 10.10 1.76 -8.22
C GLN A 65 8.60 1.52 -8.38
N VAL A 66 7.79 2.02 -7.44
CA VAL A 66 6.34 1.90 -7.43
C VAL A 66 5.75 3.30 -7.38
N THR A 67 4.76 3.59 -8.23
CA THR A 67 3.95 4.81 -8.16
C THR A 67 2.52 4.42 -7.86
N VAL A 68 2.09 4.61 -6.61
CA VAL A 68 0.73 4.33 -6.16
C VAL A 68 -0.16 5.48 -6.60
N THR A 69 -1.23 5.15 -7.33
CA THR A 69 -2.17 6.12 -7.90
C THR A 69 -3.55 6.04 -7.25
N ASN A 70 -3.85 4.96 -6.52
CA ASN A 70 -5.01 4.88 -5.64
C ASN A 70 -4.77 3.92 -4.47
N LEU A 71 -5.29 4.27 -3.30
CA LEU A 71 -5.30 3.42 -2.12
C LEU A 71 -6.65 3.55 -1.38
N ASP A 72 -7.33 2.42 -1.25
CA ASP A 72 -8.50 2.25 -0.40
C ASP A 72 -8.17 1.21 0.68
N LEU A 73 -8.26 1.60 1.95
CA LEU A 73 -8.05 0.70 3.07
C LEU A 73 -9.26 -0.23 3.27
N ALA A 74 -9.01 -1.41 3.85
CA ALA A 74 -10.09 -2.33 4.20
C ALA A 74 -10.99 -1.73 5.29
N GLY A 75 -12.31 -1.82 5.10
CA GLY A 75 -13.28 -1.23 6.02
C GLY A 75 -13.41 0.28 5.85
N GLU A 76 -14.37 0.90 6.54
CA GLU A 76 -14.59 2.36 6.52
C GLU A 76 -14.53 2.96 7.94
N VAL A 77 -14.30 4.27 8.05
CA VAL A 77 -14.35 4.97 9.35
C VAL A 77 -15.80 5.23 9.75
N ASN A 78 -16.22 4.63 10.86
CA ASN A 78 -17.47 4.97 11.52
C ASN A 78 -17.28 6.22 12.38
N ILE A 79 -17.63 7.39 11.84
CA ILE A 79 -17.44 8.70 12.49
C ILE A 79 -18.10 8.78 13.88
N PRO A 80 -19.35 8.33 14.10
CA PRO A 80 -19.96 8.39 15.43
C PRO A 80 -19.24 7.59 16.51
N ARG A 81 -18.41 6.62 16.13
CA ARG A 81 -17.69 5.73 17.05
C ARG A 81 -16.18 5.91 17.00
N ASP A 82 -15.67 6.77 16.12
CA ASP A 82 -14.25 6.99 15.88
C ASP A 82 -13.44 5.68 15.69
N VAL A 83 -14.04 4.69 14.99
CA VAL A 83 -13.40 3.39 14.72
C VAL A 83 -13.52 3.00 13.25
N ARG A 84 -12.50 2.32 12.73
CA ARG A 84 -12.58 1.66 11.41
C ARG A 84 -13.31 0.33 11.55
N VAL A 85 -14.37 0.13 10.76
CA VAL A 85 -15.20 -1.08 10.77
C VAL A 85 -14.94 -1.85 9.48
N LEU A 86 -14.55 -3.11 9.61
CA LEU A 86 -14.34 -3.99 8.48
C LEU A 86 -15.68 -4.55 7.98
N ASP A 87 -15.96 -4.40 6.70
CA ASP A 87 -17.14 -4.99 6.06
C ASP A 87 -16.82 -5.59 4.68
N HIS A 88 -17.83 -6.19 4.03
CA HIS A 88 -17.68 -6.85 2.73
C HIS A 88 -17.79 -5.89 1.53
N ASN A 89 -18.42 -4.73 1.72
CA ASN A 89 -18.70 -3.73 0.69
C ASN A 89 -17.53 -2.74 0.50
N THR A 90 -16.61 -2.68 1.47
CA THR A 90 -15.39 -1.86 1.48
C THR A 90 -14.14 -2.74 1.41
N PRO A 91 -13.93 -3.47 0.29
CA PRO A 91 -12.72 -4.26 0.11
C PRO A 91 -11.51 -3.34 -0.07
N PRO A 92 -10.32 -3.73 0.43
CA PRO A 92 -9.12 -2.95 0.18
C PRO A 92 -8.78 -2.95 -1.31
N ARG A 93 -8.22 -1.83 -1.77
CA ARG A 93 -7.73 -1.65 -3.14
C ARG A 93 -6.40 -0.89 -3.16
N ILE A 94 -5.49 -1.33 -4.01
CA ILE A 94 -4.24 -0.59 -4.29
C ILE A 94 -4.00 -0.62 -5.79
N THR A 95 -3.97 0.55 -6.42
CA THR A 95 -3.67 0.69 -7.85
C THR A 95 -2.33 1.42 -7.99
N PHE A 96 -1.43 0.87 -8.80
CA PHE A 96 -0.10 1.43 -8.98
C PHE A 96 0.54 1.00 -10.30
N THR A 97 1.52 1.78 -10.74
CA THR A 97 2.48 1.38 -11.77
C THR A 97 3.79 0.98 -11.09
N TYR A 98 4.60 0.15 -11.76
CA TYR A 98 5.90 -0.23 -11.25
C TYR A 98 6.94 -0.41 -12.36
N VAL A 99 8.20 -0.17 -11.98
CA VAL A 99 9.38 -0.34 -12.82
C VAL A 99 10.44 -1.09 -12.02
N VAL A 100 10.91 -2.20 -12.56
CA VAL A 100 12.07 -2.94 -12.05
C VAL A 100 13.31 -2.50 -12.82
N LYS A 101 14.37 -2.18 -12.09
CA LYS A 101 15.66 -1.78 -12.66
C LYS A 101 16.78 -2.70 -12.20
N ASP A 102 17.72 -2.95 -13.11
CA ASP A 102 19.03 -3.54 -12.83
C ASP A 102 20.09 -2.47 -13.14
N GLY A 103 20.59 -1.82 -12.09
CA GLY A 103 21.29 -0.53 -12.24
C GLY A 103 20.40 0.52 -12.90
N ASP A 104 20.85 1.10 -14.01
CA ASP A 104 20.08 2.09 -14.79
C ASP A 104 19.15 1.47 -15.84
N LYS A 105 19.23 0.15 -16.06
CA LYS A 105 18.45 -0.54 -17.09
C LYS A 105 17.09 -0.94 -16.54
N VAL A 106 16.01 -0.53 -17.22
CA VAL A 106 14.68 -1.09 -16.97
C VAL A 106 14.63 -2.52 -17.49
N VAL A 107 14.34 -3.47 -16.60
CA VAL A 107 14.22 -4.90 -16.94
C VAL A 107 12.77 -5.36 -17.04
N THR A 108 11.86 -4.72 -16.31
CA THR A 108 10.41 -5.00 -16.36
C THR A 108 9.65 -3.77 -15.90
N GLN A 109 8.45 -3.55 -16.42
CA GLN A 109 7.52 -2.53 -15.94
C GLN A 109 6.09 -3.00 -16.17
N GLY A 110 5.14 -2.43 -15.44
CA GLY A 110 3.73 -2.73 -15.64
C GLY A 110 2.81 -2.00 -14.68
N ASP A 111 1.53 -2.35 -14.78
CA ASP A 111 0.46 -1.81 -13.96
C ASP A 111 -0.11 -2.92 -13.07
N ALA A 112 -0.55 -2.56 -11.87
CA ALA A 112 -1.20 -3.46 -10.94
C ALA A 112 -2.45 -2.83 -10.34
N ASP A 113 -3.53 -3.60 -10.30
CA ASP A 113 -4.76 -3.28 -9.61
C ASP A 113 -5.08 -4.42 -8.64
N LEU A 114 -4.77 -4.19 -7.37
CA LEU A 114 -4.96 -5.17 -6.31
C LEU A 114 -6.31 -4.91 -5.66
N SER A 115 -7.19 -5.90 -5.66
CA SER A 115 -8.41 -5.88 -4.87
C SER A 115 -8.79 -7.30 -4.47
N SER A 116 -9.39 -7.46 -3.30
CA SER A 116 -9.77 -8.77 -2.79
C SER A 116 -11.19 -8.77 -2.23
N LEU A 117 -12.15 -9.29 -3.02
CA LEU A 117 -13.45 -9.69 -2.48
C LEU A 117 -13.26 -10.85 -1.50
N GLY A 118 -14.01 -10.85 -0.39
CA GLY A 118 -13.87 -11.86 0.67
C GLY A 118 -12.53 -11.81 1.43
N TYR A 119 -11.84 -10.66 1.43
CA TYR A 119 -10.53 -10.48 2.08
C TYR A 119 -10.51 -10.90 3.56
N GLN A 120 -11.66 -10.79 4.26
CA GLN A 120 -11.79 -11.11 5.68
C GLN A 120 -11.43 -12.56 6.01
N GLY A 121 -11.65 -13.50 5.06
CA GLY A 121 -11.29 -14.90 5.23
C GLY A 121 -9.81 -15.22 4.90
N LYS A 122 -9.08 -14.30 4.26
CA LYS A 122 -7.71 -14.55 3.79
C LYS A 122 -6.64 -14.38 4.88
N VAL A 123 -6.94 -13.61 5.93
CA VAL A 123 -6.03 -13.39 7.05
C VAL A 123 -6.63 -13.99 8.31
N ILE A 124 -5.90 -14.93 8.91
CA ILE A 124 -6.33 -15.68 10.09
C ILE A 124 -5.31 -15.61 11.23
N GLY A 125 -5.77 -15.84 12.46
CA GLY A 125 -4.93 -15.87 13.66
C GLY A 125 -4.19 -14.55 13.92
N LEU A 126 -2.98 -14.65 14.48
CA LEU A 126 -2.14 -13.51 14.88
C LEU A 126 -1.77 -12.54 13.75
N ALA A 127 -1.97 -12.94 12.48
CA ALA A 127 -1.74 -12.04 11.35
C ALA A 127 -2.79 -10.92 11.29
N ARG A 128 -3.99 -11.12 11.86
CA ARG A 128 -5.07 -10.12 11.90
C ARG A 128 -4.76 -8.94 12.81
N ASP A 129 -3.91 -9.13 13.82
CA ASP A 129 -3.54 -8.08 14.80
C ASP A 129 -2.43 -7.16 14.29
N ARG A 130 -1.88 -7.45 13.10
CA ARG A 130 -0.86 -6.59 12.47
C ARG A 130 -1.54 -5.40 11.79
N PRO A 131 -0.85 -4.25 11.69
CA PRO A 131 -1.37 -3.13 10.90
C PRO A 131 -1.62 -3.54 9.45
N TYR A 132 -2.70 -3.04 8.85
CA TYR A 132 -3.04 -3.22 7.44
C TYR A 132 -2.87 -4.66 6.92
N PRO A 133 -3.48 -5.65 7.59
CA PRO A 133 -3.14 -7.05 7.36
C PRO A 133 -3.61 -7.52 5.97
N TYR A 134 -4.67 -6.91 5.44
CA TYR A 134 -5.27 -7.27 4.15
C TYR A 134 -4.52 -6.62 2.99
N GLU A 135 -4.14 -5.36 3.13
CA GLU A 135 -3.27 -4.64 2.20
C GLU A 135 -1.92 -5.36 2.08
N ASN A 136 -1.32 -5.72 3.23
CA ASN A 136 -0.08 -6.47 3.25
C ASN A 136 -0.23 -7.87 2.60
N GLN A 137 -1.37 -8.53 2.77
CA GLN A 137 -1.64 -9.81 2.11
C GLN A 137 -1.76 -9.64 0.58
N MET A 138 -2.42 -8.59 0.09
CA MET A 138 -2.49 -8.29 -1.34
C MET A 138 -1.11 -7.99 -1.94
N ILE A 139 -0.31 -7.16 -1.26
CA ILE A 139 1.06 -6.86 -1.68
C ILE A 139 1.91 -8.14 -1.74
N LYS A 140 1.77 -9.03 -0.75
CA LYS A 140 2.45 -10.32 -0.72
C LYS A 140 2.05 -11.23 -1.88
N GLU A 141 0.76 -11.33 -2.17
CA GLU A 141 0.23 -12.14 -3.28
C GLU A 141 0.72 -11.62 -4.63
N TRP A 142 0.68 -10.29 -4.83
CA TRP A 142 1.22 -9.65 -6.02
C TRP A 142 2.72 -9.89 -6.19
N ALA A 143 3.53 -9.64 -5.14
CA ALA A 143 4.98 -9.82 -5.23
C ALA A 143 5.37 -11.25 -5.62
N LYS A 144 4.68 -12.26 -5.05
CA LYS A 144 4.91 -13.68 -5.38
C LYS A 144 4.50 -14.05 -6.81
N LYS A 145 3.49 -13.38 -7.37
CA LYS A 145 2.97 -13.66 -8.71
C LYS A 145 3.82 -13.00 -9.79
N THR A 146 4.37 -11.83 -9.50
CA THR A 146 5.05 -10.96 -10.46
C THR A 146 6.55 -11.22 -10.55
N PHE A 147 7.18 -11.62 -9.45
CA PHE A 147 8.62 -11.89 -9.34
C PHE A 147 8.82 -13.35 -8.94
#